data_AF-A0A2H3THT4-F1
#
_entry.id   AF-A0A2H3THT4-F1
#
_cell.length_a   1.000
_cell.length_b   1.000
_cell.length_c   1.000
_cell.angle_alpha   90.00
_cell.angle_beta   90.00
_cell.angle_gamma   90.00
#
_symmetry.space_group_name_H-M   'P 1'
#
loop_
_entity.id
_entity.type
_entity.pdbx_description
1 polymer ?
#
loop_
_entity_poly.entity_id
_entity_poly.type
_entity_poly.pdbx_seq_one_letter_code
_entity_poly.pdbx_strand_id
1 'polypeptide(L)'
;MEEVGFIDIVDTRFKWPTNPWPGDKKYKELGTWNNYNASNALESLTMASFSRAHGWSRDEVIMFLVDVRKDLNNPCVHAYNPICCIYGKKPDV
;
A
#
# COMPACT_ATOMS: atom_id res chain seq x y z
N MET A 1 -0.25 -20.51 -10.75
CA MET A 1 1.15 -20.98 -10.80
C MET A 1 1.21 -22.49 -10.96
N GLU A 2 0.51 -23.23 -10.11
CA GLU A 2 0.40 -24.68 -10.22
C GLU A 2 -0.23 -25.12 -11.55
N GLU A 3 -1.35 -24.51 -11.95
CA GLU A 3 -2.05 -24.81 -13.22
C GLU A 3 -1.19 -24.62 -14.48
N VAL A 4 -0.13 -23.81 -14.38
CA VAL A 4 0.81 -23.53 -15.48
C VAL A 4 2.16 -24.24 -15.28
N GLY A 5 2.22 -25.23 -14.38
CA GLY A 5 3.32 -26.18 -14.24
C GLY A 5 4.48 -25.74 -13.35
N PHE A 6 4.36 -24.67 -12.55
CA PHE A 6 5.40 -24.32 -11.58
C PHE A 6 5.37 -25.29 -10.38
N ILE A 7 6.56 -25.67 -9.91
CA ILE A 7 6.77 -26.50 -8.72
C ILE A 7 7.33 -25.67 -7.57
N ASP A 8 7.37 -26.24 -6.36
CA ASP A 8 7.91 -25.61 -5.15
C ASP A 8 7.34 -24.20 -4.89
N ILE A 9 6.02 -24.06 -5.00
CA ILE A 9 5.33 -22.76 -4.84
C ILE A 9 5.32 -22.37 -3.36
N VAL A 10 5.78 -21.14 -3.08
CA VAL A 10 5.76 -20.53 -1.76
C VAL A 10 4.86 -19.29 -1.79
N ASP A 11 3.89 -19.21 -0.88
CA ASP A 11 3.10 -18.01 -0.58
C ASP A 11 3.49 -17.50 0.81
N THR A 12 4.18 -16.36 0.86
CA THR A 12 4.50 -15.68 2.11
C THR A 12 3.74 -14.36 2.20
N ARG A 13 3.01 -14.17 3.29
CA ARG A 13 2.22 -12.96 3.53
C ARG A 13 2.86 -12.08 4.59
N PHE A 14 2.99 -10.80 4.27
CA PHE A 14 3.52 -9.78 5.15
C PHE A 14 2.44 -8.75 5.50
N LYS A 15 2.55 -8.16 6.69
CA LYS A 15 1.73 -7.02 7.10
C LYS A 15 2.55 -5.76 6.95
N TRP A 16 2.09 -4.81 6.14
CA TRP A 16 2.73 -3.50 5.95
C TRP A 16 1.83 -2.41 6.55
N PRO A 17 2.11 -1.97 7.78
CA PRO A 17 1.35 -0.91 8.44
C PRO A 17 1.32 0.36 7.58
N THR A 18 0.21 1.07 7.58
CA THR A 18 0.08 2.33 6.83
C THR A 18 0.74 3.51 7.53
N ASN A 19 0.99 3.39 8.84
CA ASN A 19 1.59 4.40 9.70
C ASN A 19 2.26 3.74 10.93
N PRO A 20 2.94 4.49 11.83
CA PRO A 20 3.75 3.92 12.91
C PRO A 20 2.93 3.47 14.14
N TRP A 21 1.65 3.16 13.98
CA TRP A 21 0.79 2.64 15.05
C TRP A 21 1.28 1.35 15.76
N PRO A 22 1.98 0.39 15.12
CA PRO A 22 2.34 -0.85 15.78
C PRO A 22 3.25 -0.62 16.99
N GLY A 23 3.04 -1.37 18.07
CA GLY A 23 3.93 -1.33 19.23
C GLY A 23 5.31 -1.95 18.97
N ASP A 24 5.35 -2.99 18.12
CA ASP A 24 6.58 -3.67 17.73
C ASP A 24 7.53 -2.75 16.95
N LYS A 25 8.82 -2.75 17.33
CA LYS A 25 9.83 -1.83 16.77
C LYS A 25 9.99 -1.99 15.26
N LYS A 26 10.03 -3.23 14.75
CA LYS A 26 10.23 -3.51 13.33
C LYS A 26 9.02 -3.04 12.52
N TYR A 27 7.82 -3.35 12.97
CA TYR A 27 6.61 -2.92 12.26
C TYR A 27 6.34 -1.41 12.38
N LYS A 28 6.71 -0.78 13.50
CA LYS A 28 6.67 0.67 13.64
C LYS A 28 7.56 1.36 12.60
N GLU A 29 8.80 0.92 12.46
CA GLU A 29 9.74 1.46 11.47
C GLU A 29 9.23 1.26 10.04
N LEU A 30 8.74 0.06 9.73
CA LEU A 30 8.14 -0.23 8.42
C LEU A 30 6.92 0.68 8.14
N GLY A 31 6.07 0.90 9.14
CA GLY A 31 4.92 1.81 9.06
C GLY A 31 5.32 3.25 8.81
N THR A 32 6.39 3.74 9.45
CA THR A 32 6.95 5.08 9.19
C THR A 32 7.39 5.23 7.73
N TRP A 33 8.17 4.28 7.22
CA TRP A 33 8.66 4.33 5.84
C TRP A 33 7.52 4.20 4.81
N ASN A 34 6.56 3.32 5.06
CA ASN A 34 5.40 3.17 4.18
C ASN A 34 4.53 4.43 4.18
N ASN A 35 4.30 5.06 5.35
CA ASN A 35 3.59 6.33 5.45
C ASN A 35 4.28 7.44 4.64
N TYR A 36 5.61 7.56 4.77
CA TYR A 36 6.39 8.53 4.01
C TYR A 36 6.25 8.29 2.49
N ASN A 37 6.40 7.05 2.05
CA ASN A 37 6.25 6.69 0.64
C ASN A 37 4.83 7.02 0.12
N ALA A 38 3.80 6.57 0.83
CA ALA A 38 2.40 6.81 0.46
C ALA A 38 2.07 8.31 0.44
N SER A 39 2.54 9.10 1.41
CA SER A 39 2.30 10.54 1.46
C SER A 39 2.86 11.28 0.24
N ASN A 40 4.03 10.86 -0.26
CA ASN A 40 4.64 11.45 -1.45
C ASN A 40 3.99 10.99 -2.77
N ALA A 41 3.44 9.78 -2.79
CA ALA A 41 2.75 9.23 -3.97
C ALA A 41 1.26 9.61 -4.04
N LEU A 42 0.68 10.11 -2.95
CA LEU A 42 -0.77 10.25 -2.79
C LEU A 42 -1.41 11.10 -3.90
N GLU A 43 -0.81 12.24 -4.25
CA GLU A 43 -1.36 13.12 -5.29
C GLU A 43 -1.28 12.48 -6.68
N SER A 44 -0.14 11.89 -7.04
CA SER A 44 0.04 11.29 -8.37
C SER A 44 -0.88 10.09 -8.59
N LEU A 45 -1.12 9.28 -7.57
CA LEU A 45 -2.04 8.14 -7.62
C LEU A 45 -3.51 8.57 -7.75
N THR A 46 -3.88 9.71 -7.15
CA THR A 46 -5.27 10.14 -7.05
C THR A 46 -5.70 11.04 -8.21
N MET A 47 -4.81 11.92 -8.67
CA MET A 47 -5.14 13.01 -9.60
C MET A 47 -5.76 12.50 -10.90
N ALA A 48 -5.13 11.54 -11.55
CA ALA A 48 -5.59 10.99 -12.82
C ALA A 48 -6.94 10.26 -12.68
N SER A 49 -7.11 9.46 -11.63
CA SER A 49 -8.30 8.67 -11.40
C SER A 49 -9.51 9.58 -11.12
N PHE A 50 -9.34 10.59 -10.26
CA PHE A 50 -10.45 11.45 -9.87
C PHE A 50 -10.78 12.51 -10.92
N SER A 51 -9.77 13.10 -11.58
CA SER A 51 -10.05 14.09 -12.64
C SER A 51 -10.63 13.46 -13.91
N ARG A 52 -10.11 12.31 -14.37
CA ARG A 52 -10.54 11.71 -15.64
C ARG A 52 -11.75 10.80 -15.51
N ALA A 53 -11.83 9.98 -14.46
CA ALA A 53 -12.94 9.04 -14.29
C ALA A 53 -14.11 9.65 -13.51
N HIS A 54 -13.83 10.49 -12.51
CA HIS A 54 -14.86 11.12 -11.68
C HIS A 54 -15.16 12.58 -12.05
N GLY A 55 -14.42 13.17 -12.99
CA GLY A 55 -14.67 14.53 -13.48
C GLY A 55 -14.34 15.64 -12.48
N TRP A 56 -13.61 15.34 -11.42
CA TRP A 56 -13.25 16.34 -10.41
C TRP A 56 -12.25 17.35 -10.97
N SER A 57 -12.38 18.59 -10.53
CA SER A 57 -11.34 19.60 -10.71
C SER A 57 -10.08 19.24 -9.91
N ARG A 58 -8.94 19.79 -10.31
CA ARG A 58 -7.68 19.64 -9.57
C ARG A 58 -7.83 20.09 -8.12
N ASP A 59 -8.53 21.21 -7.88
CA ASP A 59 -8.66 21.80 -6.56
C ASP A 59 -9.52 20.91 -5.64
N GLU A 60 -10.60 20.31 -6.15
CA GLU A 60 -11.40 19.33 -5.40
C GLU A 60 -10.55 18.13 -4.96
N VAL A 61 -9.70 17.62 -5.86
CA VAL A 61 -8.77 16.53 -5.52
C VAL A 61 -7.79 16.97 -4.43
N ILE A 62 -7.13 18.12 -4.60
CA ILE A 62 -6.15 18.61 -3.62
C ILE A 62 -6.82 18.81 -2.24
N MET A 63 -8.03 19.37 -2.21
CA MET A 63 -8.79 19.56 -0.97
C MET A 63 -9.15 18.23 -0.31
N PHE A 64 -9.59 17.24 -1.08
CA PHE A 64 -9.84 15.89 -0.56
C PHE A 64 -8.57 15.26 0.04
N LEU A 65 -7.42 15.44 -0.60
CA LEU A 65 -6.14 14.89 -0.11
C LEU A 65 -5.67 15.49 1.22
N VAL A 66 -6.20 16.65 1.63
CA VAL A 66 -5.92 17.22 2.96
C VAL A 66 -6.42 16.27 4.05
N ASP A 67 -7.66 15.79 3.93
CA ASP A 67 -8.26 14.91 4.93
C ASP A 67 -7.68 13.50 4.86
N VAL A 68 -7.42 12.99 3.66
CA VAL A 68 -6.73 11.69 3.48
C VAL A 68 -5.37 11.69 4.19
N ARG A 69 -4.62 12.79 4.11
CA ARG A 69 -3.32 12.90 4.77
C ARG A 69 -3.42 13.01 6.29
N LYS A 70 -4.53 13.54 6.84
CA LYS A 70 -4.79 13.49 8.29
C LYS A 70 -4.98 12.05 8.74
N ASP A 71 -5.81 11.30 8.04
CA ASP A 71 -6.09 9.89 8.37
C ASP A 71 -4.86 9.00 8.21
N LEU A 72 -4.10 9.19 7.13
CA LEU A 72 -2.88 8.43 6.88
C LEU A 72 -1.86 8.61 8.02
N ASN A 73 -1.80 9.80 8.63
CA ASN A 73 -0.90 10.13 9.73
C ASN A 73 -1.48 9.91 11.12
N ASN A 74 -2.72 9.45 11.23
CA ASN A 74 -3.37 9.21 12.53
C ASN A 74 -2.99 7.84 13.10
N PRO A 75 -2.18 7.75 14.17
CA PRO A 75 -1.77 6.47 14.75
C PRO A 75 -2.92 5.73 15.45
N CYS A 76 -4.08 6.35 15.65
CA CYS A 76 -5.28 5.65 16.11
C CYS A 76 -5.92 4.80 15.00
N VAL A 77 -5.55 5.02 13.73
CA VAL A 77 -5.97 4.19 12.60
C VAL A 77 -4.98 3.04 12.44
N HIS A 78 -5.37 1.85 12.90
CA HIS A 78 -4.54 0.63 12.86
C HIS A 78 -4.64 -0.14 11.52
N ALA A 79 -4.53 0.59 10.41
CA ALA A 79 -4.61 0.00 9.07
C ALA A 79 -3.27 -0.62 8.62
N TYR A 80 -3.33 -1.65 7.78
CA TYR A 80 -2.17 -2.25 7.13
C TYR A 80 -2.55 -2.84 5.78
N ASN A 81 -1.58 -2.89 4.86
CA ASN A 81 -1.69 -3.57 3.59
C ASN A 81 -1.20 -5.03 3.73
N PRO A 82 -1.99 -6.03 3.31
CA PRO A 82 -1.50 -7.40 3.18
C PRO A 82 -0.64 -7.49 1.91
N ILE A 83 0.64 -7.80 2.06
CA ILE A 83 1.57 -7.98 0.94
C ILE A 83 1.80 -9.47 0.74
N CYS A 84 1.44 -9.98 -0.44
CA CYS A 84 1.71 -11.36 -0.83
C CYS A 84 3.00 -11.42 -1.65
N CYS A 85 3.98 -12.17 -1.17
CA CYS A 85 5.15 -12.56 -1.94
C CYS A 85 4.97 -14.01 -2.34
N ILE A 86 4.63 -14.23 -3.61
CA ILE A 86 4.36 -15.55 -4.14
C ILE A 86 5.35 -15.83 -5.26
N TYR A 87 6.09 -16.93 -5.12
CA TYR A 87 7.07 -17.36 -6.10
C TYR A 87 7.06 -18.89 -6.21
N GLY A 88 7.56 -19.41 -7.32
CA GLY A 88 7.69 -20.84 -7.58
C GLY A 88 8.82 -21.11 -8.55
N LYS A 89 9.30 -22.36 -8.58
CA LYS A 89 10.35 -22.80 -9.47
C LYS A 89 9.75 -23.33 -10.77
N LYS A 90 10.34 -22.95 -11.91
CA LYS A 90 10.05 -23.62 -13.18
C LYS A 90 10.69 -25.02 -13.16
N PRO A 91 9.98 -26.11 -13.51
CA PRO A 91 10.56 -27.44 -13.55
C PRO A 91 11.77 -27.49 -14.48
N ASP A 92 12.83 -28.18 -14.03
CA ASP A 92 13.90 -28.60 -14.93
C ASP A 92 13.30 -29.70 -15.83
N VAL A 93 13.45 -29.56 -17.16
CA VAL A 93 12.89 -30.48 -18.16
C VAL A 93 13.21 -31.93 -17.85
#